data_AF-A0A9D1G8P6-F1
#
_entry.id   AF-A0A9D1G8P6-F1
#
_cell.length_a   1.000
_cell.length_b   1.000
_cell.length_c   1.000
_cell.angle_alpha   90.00
_cell.angle_beta   90.00
_cell.angle_gamma   90.00
#
_symmetry.space_group_name_H-M   'P 1'
#
loop_
_entity.id
_entity.type
_entity.pdbx_description
1 polymer ?
#
loop_
_entity_poly.entity_id
_entity_poly.type
_entity_poly.pdbx_seq_one_letter_code
_entity_poly.pdbx_strand_id
1 'polypeptide(L)'
;MNEKEYAFIETLVHQITEKYPQEFYYKSFLSDLKYKRIIMTQESYPLEKEWITKCQKVIEKIQAITNNLRINVKYIKDVKRAEDASKMDRQAMHMTIKDSKLWKEKENGQYSVEFIHTNAIEDDIAIYENKFIKLLIDKLHIFIKTYIYQLSKEMGSVYQTFKSFDVSYQRVDEISAYKRYHRQKFSVLTINEDETAKLYNQLYQLEKKMMQLKNSTLYLVCSKEKDIQENIQMTNIIINEPNYNYCYKFYKKLKDTYAIAKIDSIIYFNFVILKLFETLHQTGFDEPDSKEKKGFSYDLDGCLELKNATFFKEDVLLFINTLPKFSFEIQIIQMNMDQEETLSCKLFFQVVPSFESSFSQTQLDRFIKKYQQEKKYDMAYIITADDLDFSQVFSIQTTKNETFIDFIYALGSTLEGMHIIYDKKCPVCGSMMILKDEKDLNCTICHSSWSLLTRREKQYVWIKAKKLD
;
A
#
# COMPACT_ATOMS: atom_id res chain seq x y z
N MET A 1 3.48 -13.94 -3.60
CA MET A 1 4.00 -14.88 -2.59
C MET A 1 3.15 -16.14 -2.64
N ASN A 2 3.75 -17.31 -2.80
CA ASN A 2 3.01 -18.58 -2.91
C ASN A 2 2.62 -19.11 -1.52
N GLU A 3 1.53 -19.88 -1.38
CA GLU A 3 1.04 -20.40 -0.08
C GLU A 3 2.10 -21.17 0.71
N LYS A 4 3.00 -21.89 0.03
CA LYS A 4 4.12 -22.61 0.68
C LYS A 4 5.18 -21.67 1.24
N GLU A 5 5.47 -20.56 0.56
CA GLU A 5 6.36 -19.51 1.07
C GLU A 5 5.72 -18.82 2.26
N TYR A 6 4.42 -18.57 2.19
CA TYR A 6 3.63 -18.00 3.27
C TYR A 6 3.65 -18.87 4.53
N ALA A 7 3.27 -20.15 4.41
CA ALA A 7 3.24 -21.08 5.55
C ALA A 7 4.63 -21.23 6.19
N PHE A 8 5.69 -21.16 5.39
CA PHE A 8 7.06 -21.16 5.88
C PHE A 8 7.39 -19.89 6.67
N ILE A 9 7.11 -18.70 6.13
CA ILE A 9 7.39 -17.43 6.82
C ILE A 9 6.52 -17.32 8.08
N GLU A 10 5.25 -17.75 8.03
CA GLU A 10 4.36 -17.82 9.18
C GLU A 10 4.94 -18.72 10.29
N THR A 11 5.42 -19.92 9.92
CA THR A 11 6.08 -20.83 10.85
C THR A 11 7.35 -20.22 11.43
N LEU A 12 8.16 -19.54 10.61
CA LEU A 12 9.38 -18.87 11.04
C LEU A 12 9.08 -17.74 12.04
N VAL A 13 8.14 -16.86 11.70
CA VAL A 13 7.70 -15.76 12.58
C VAL A 13 7.14 -16.31 13.87
N HIS A 14 6.26 -17.32 13.83
CA HIS A 14 5.71 -17.95 15.04
C HIS A 14 6.80 -18.55 15.93
N GLN A 15 7.74 -19.29 15.35
CA GLN A 15 8.87 -19.86 16.10
C GLN A 15 9.76 -18.79 16.73
N ILE A 16 9.95 -17.65 16.06
CA ILE A 16 10.72 -16.53 16.59
C ILE A 16 9.93 -15.83 17.71
N THR A 17 8.63 -15.58 17.53
CA THR A 17 7.77 -14.94 18.52
C THR A 17 7.62 -15.79 19.78
N GLU A 18 7.46 -17.11 19.65
CA GLU A 18 7.42 -18.04 20.80
C GLU A 18 8.75 -18.10 21.54
N LYS A 19 9.87 -18.10 20.80
CA LYS A 19 11.20 -18.21 21.39
C LYS A 19 11.69 -16.90 22.02
N TYR A 20 11.24 -15.76 21.49
CA TYR A 20 11.69 -14.43 21.90
C TYR A 20 10.53 -13.44 22.12
N PRO A 21 9.74 -13.65 23.19
CA PRO A 21 8.47 -12.95 23.33
C PRO A 21 8.54 -11.48 23.74
N GLN A 22 9.68 -10.95 24.23
CA GLN A 22 9.71 -9.58 24.77
C GLN A 22 10.96 -8.74 24.47
N GLU A 23 12.19 -9.26 24.62
CA GLU A 23 13.43 -8.55 24.27
C GLU A 23 14.55 -9.58 24.04
N PHE A 24 15.34 -9.47 22.96
CA PHE A 24 16.44 -10.42 22.68
C PHE A 24 17.67 -9.75 22.06
N TYR A 25 18.79 -10.49 21.98
CA TYR A 25 20.07 -9.99 21.44
C TYR A 25 20.26 -10.42 19.99
N TYR A 26 20.64 -9.48 19.11
CA TYR A 26 20.81 -9.71 17.68
C TYR A 26 21.76 -10.86 17.36
N LYS A 27 22.91 -10.97 18.05
CA LYS A 27 23.87 -12.07 17.82
C LYS A 27 23.29 -13.45 18.17
N SER A 28 22.45 -13.55 19.21
CA SER A 28 21.77 -14.80 19.60
C SER A 28 20.66 -15.18 18.63
N PHE A 29 20.06 -14.20 17.96
CA PHE A 29 19.04 -14.41 16.97
C PHE A 29 19.63 -14.90 15.63
N LEU A 30 20.73 -14.26 15.20
CA LEU A 30 21.45 -14.67 13.99
C LEU A 30 22.08 -16.05 14.08
N SER A 31 22.62 -16.43 15.26
CA SER A 31 23.13 -17.79 15.46
C SER A 31 22.04 -18.82 15.16
N ASP A 32 20.82 -18.55 15.63
CA ASP A 32 19.71 -19.49 15.53
C ASP A 32 19.10 -19.55 14.13
N LEU A 33 19.14 -18.44 13.39
CA LEU A 33 18.83 -18.42 11.96
C LEU A 33 19.83 -19.25 11.13
N LYS A 34 21.13 -19.16 11.45
CA LYS A 34 22.20 -19.85 10.69
C LYS A 34 22.13 -21.38 10.82
N TYR A 35 21.65 -21.90 11.95
CA TYR A 35 21.51 -23.34 12.18
C TYR A 35 20.30 -23.97 11.47
N LYS A 36 19.29 -23.19 11.07
CA LYS A 36 18.16 -23.65 10.27
C LYS A 36 18.37 -23.31 8.80
N ARG A 37 19.22 -24.09 8.09
CA ARG A 37 19.30 -24.04 6.61
C ARG A 37 17.93 -24.33 6.02
N ILE A 38 17.22 -23.30 5.55
CA ILE A 38 15.93 -23.47 4.89
C ILE A 38 16.14 -23.29 3.39
N ILE A 39 16.04 -24.40 2.67
CA ILE A 39 15.96 -24.43 1.20
C ILE A 39 14.47 -24.40 0.84
N MET A 40 14.09 -23.43 0.00
CA MET A 40 12.71 -23.15 -0.36
C MET A 40 12.44 -23.64 -1.79
N THR A 41 11.59 -24.66 -1.94
CA THR A 41 11.14 -25.16 -3.24
C THR A 41 9.67 -24.84 -3.48
N GLN A 42 9.40 -24.29 -4.67
CA GLN A 42 8.11 -23.81 -5.15
C GLN A 42 7.28 -24.90 -5.79
N GLU A 43 5.97 -24.93 -5.51
CA GLU A 43 4.95 -25.37 -6.47
C GLU A 43 3.70 -24.50 -6.30
N SER A 44 3.24 -23.92 -7.40
CA SER A 44 2.17 -22.91 -7.49
C SER A 44 0.77 -23.51 -7.35
N TYR A 45 -0.11 -22.86 -6.57
CA TYR A 45 -1.56 -23.16 -6.58
C TYR A 45 -2.31 -22.11 -7.42
N PRO A 46 -3.32 -22.52 -8.21
CA PRO A 46 -4.18 -21.61 -8.96
C PRO A 46 -5.35 -21.12 -8.10
N LEU A 47 -5.71 -19.86 -8.28
CA LEU A 47 -6.85 -19.23 -7.65
C LEU A 47 -8.19 -19.92 -7.93
N GLU A 48 -9.02 -20.03 -6.89
CA GLU A 48 -10.33 -20.68 -6.96
C GLU A 48 -11.33 -19.87 -7.81
N LYS A 49 -11.68 -20.38 -8.99
CA LYS A 49 -12.78 -19.91 -9.88
C LYS A 49 -14.10 -19.64 -9.13
N GLU A 50 -14.29 -20.22 -7.94
CA GLU A 50 -15.44 -19.99 -7.07
C GLU A 50 -15.62 -18.52 -6.64
N TRP A 51 -14.54 -17.77 -6.41
CA TRP A 51 -14.64 -16.40 -5.89
C TRP A 51 -15.27 -15.43 -6.88
N ILE A 52 -14.97 -15.58 -8.17
CA ILE A 52 -15.57 -14.77 -9.24
C ILE A 52 -17.08 -15.00 -9.29
N THR A 53 -17.50 -16.27 -9.19
CA THR A 53 -18.93 -16.64 -9.17
C THR A 53 -19.64 -16.07 -7.94
N LYS A 54 -18.98 -16.06 -6.77
CA LYS A 54 -19.50 -15.43 -5.55
C LYS A 54 -19.64 -13.91 -5.75
N CYS A 55 -18.65 -13.23 -6.33
CA CYS A 55 -18.70 -11.80 -6.61
C CYS A 55 -19.84 -11.42 -7.57
N GLN A 56 -20.05 -12.20 -8.64
CA GLN A 56 -21.18 -12.00 -9.56
C GLN A 56 -22.53 -12.02 -8.84
N LYS A 57 -22.75 -13.05 -8.01
CA LYS A 57 -23.99 -13.18 -7.23
C LYS A 57 -24.20 -12.01 -6.27
N VAL A 58 -23.15 -11.54 -5.60
CA VAL A 58 -23.28 -10.37 -4.69
C VAL A 58 -23.66 -9.12 -5.45
N ILE A 59 -23.03 -8.87 -6.60
CA ILE A 59 -23.34 -7.70 -7.44
C ILE A 59 -24.80 -7.72 -7.88
N GLU A 60 -25.34 -8.87 -8.28
CA GLU A 60 -26.75 -9.04 -8.61
C GLU A 60 -27.67 -8.73 -7.42
N LYS A 61 -27.27 -9.14 -6.20
CA LYS A 61 -28.04 -8.85 -4.98
C LYS A 61 -28.00 -7.36 -4.61
N ILE A 62 -26.84 -6.71 -4.79
CA ILE A 62 -26.72 -5.25 -4.61
C ILE A 62 -27.58 -4.52 -5.64
N GLN A 63 -27.58 -4.95 -6.91
CA GLN A 63 -28.43 -4.39 -7.95
C GLN A 63 -29.92 -4.53 -7.62
N ALA A 64 -30.34 -5.67 -7.07
CA ALA A 64 -31.72 -5.86 -6.62
C ALA A 64 -32.09 -4.89 -5.47
N ILE A 65 -31.15 -4.60 -4.55
CA ILE A 65 -31.35 -3.61 -3.49
C ILE A 65 -31.42 -2.18 -4.05
N THR A 66 -30.55 -1.83 -5.01
CA THR A 66 -30.57 -0.49 -5.62
C THR A 66 -31.81 -0.24 -6.47
N ASN A 67 -32.43 -1.29 -7.02
CA ASN A 67 -33.67 -1.16 -7.78
C ASN A 67 -34.90 -1.06 -6.86
N ASN A 68 -34.87 -1.75 -5.71
CA ASN A 68 -35.92 -1.70 -4.70
C ASN A 68 -35.41 -1.02 -3.42
N LEU A 69 -35.15 0.28 -3.54
CA LEU A 69 -34.57 1.07 -2.46
C LEU A 69 -35.46 1.07 -1.24
N ARG A 70 -34.86 0.74 -0.09
CA ARG A 70 -35.50 0.98 1.20
C ARG A 70 -35.32 2.43 1.59
N ILE A 71 -36.43 3.07 1.90
CA ILE A 71 -36.55 4.48 2.23
C ILE A 71 -37.21 4.57 3.60
N ASN A 72 -36.60 5.29 4.53
CA ASN A 72 -37.26 5.66 5.77
C ASN A 72 -37.97 7.00 5.57
N VAL A 73 -39.25 7.06 5.95
CA VAL A 73 -40.00 8.31 5.94
C VAL A 73 -39.60 9.15 7.15
N LYS A 74 -38.98 10.29 6.92
CA LYS A 74 -38.65 11.28 7.95
C LYS A 74 -39.64 12.45 7.86
N TYR A 75 -40.19 12.85 8.99
CA TYR A 75 -41.04 14.03 9.07
C TYR A 75 -40.17 15.26 9.38
N ILE A 76 -39.99 16.13 8.39
CA ILE A 76 -39.31 17.41 8.56
C ILE A 76 -40.35 18.52 8.67
N LYS A 77 -39.98 19.61 9.36
CA LYS A 77 -40.83 20.77 9.53
C LYS A 77 -40.53 21.75 8.42
N ASP A 78 -41.47 21.92 7.51
CA ASP A 78 -41.38 22.84 6.38
C ASP A 78 -42.35 24.00 6.56
N VAL A 79 -42.05 25.17 6.00
CA VAL A 79 -42.90 26.37 6.09
C VAL A 79 -43.66 26.53 4.77
N LYS A 80 -44.98 26.43 4.83
CA LYS A 80 -45.86 26.62 3.66
C LYS A 80 -46.89 27.69 3.92
N ARG A 81 -47.47 28.27 2.86
CA ARG A 81 -48.63 29.17 3.02
C ARG A 81 -49.73 28.41 3.73
N ALA A 82 -50.47 29.10 4.61
CA ALA A 82 -51.53 28.48 5.41
C ALA A 82 -52.58 27.77 4.54
N GLU A 83 -52.79 28.26 3.32
CA GLU A 83 -53.74 27.73 2.32
C GLU A 83 -53.27 26.40 1.69
N ASP A 84 -51.97 26.18 1.55
CA ASP A 84 -51.37 25.01 0.88
C ASP A 84 -50.97 23.89 1.85
N ALA A 85 -51.18 24.13 3.15
CA ALA A 85 -50.76 23.25 4.22
C ALA A 85 -51.76 22.11 4.44
N SER A 86 -51.26 20.87 4.48
CA SER A 86 -52.10 19.68 4.64
C SER A 86 -52.53 19.42 6.09
N LYS A 87 -51.61 18.96 6.95
CA LYS A 87 -51.85 18.65 8.37
C LYS A 87 -50.75 19.25 9.24
N MET A 88 -51.17 19.93 10.32
CA MET A 88 -50.30 20.53 11.32
C MET A 88 -50.40 19.74 12.62
N ASP A 89 -49.25 19.38 13.21
CA ASP A 89 -49.21 18.76 14.54
C ASP A 89 -48.97 19.80 15.65
N ARG A 90 -49.10 19.37 16.91
CA ARG A 90 -49.00 20.27 18.08
C ARG A 90 -47.65 21.00 18.13
N GLN A 91 -46.56 20.33 17.74
CA GLN A 91 -45.24 20.93 17.74
C GLN A 91 -45.09 21.98 16.64
N ALA A 92 -45.59 21.71 15.43
CA ALA A 92 -45.64 22.64 14.32
C ALA A 92 -46.49 23.89 14.65
N MET A 93 -47.60 23.70 15.37
CA MET A 93 -48.40 24.80 15.88
C MET A 93 -47.62 25.69 16.85
N HIS A 94 -46.91 25.08 17.82
CA HIS A 94 -46.10 25.84 18.77
C HIS A 94 -44.95 26.61 18.11
N MET A 95 -44.31 26.05 17.08
CA MET A 95 -43.27 26.77 16.32
C MET A 95 -43.87 27.93 15.53
N THR A 96 -45.04 27.73 14.91
CA THR A 96 -45.74 28.78 14.12
C THR A 96 -46.18 29.95 14.98
N ILE A 97 -46.63 29.68 16.21
CA ILE A 97 -47.00 30.74 17.17
C ILE A 97 -45.77 31.52 17.65
N LYS A 98 -44.63 30.85 17.81
CA LYS A 98 -43.39 31.50 18.28
C LYS A 98 -42.70 32.34 17.20
N ASP A 99 -42.85 31.97 15.93
CA ASP A 99 -42.21 32.70 14.83
C ASP A 99 -43.08 33.86 14.34
N SER A 100 -42.84 35.04 14.91
CA SER A 100 -43.52 36.30 14.54
C SER A 100 -43.43 36.65 13.04
N LYS A 101 -42.44 36.15 12.30
CA LYS A 101 -42.26 36.45 10.87
C LYS A 101 -43.32 35.80 9.97
N LEU A 102 -44.02 34.80 10.49
CA LEU A 102 -45.07 34.07 9.77
C LEU A 102 -46.44 34.76 9.85
N TRP A 103 -46.53 35.83 10.64
CA TRP A 103 -47.73 36.61 10.90
C TRP A 103 -47.69 37.92 10.11
N LYS A 104 -48.79 38.25 9.44
CA LYS A 104 -48.96 39.49 8.70
C LYS A 104 -50.01 40.36 9.36
N GLU A 105 -49.67 41.63 9.52
CA GLU A 105 -50.58 42.65 10.03
C GLU A 105 -51.56 43.06 8.93
N LYS A 106 -52.86 43.04 9.25
CA LYS A 106 -53.92 43.57 8.40
C LYS A 106 -54.17 45.04 8.72
N GLU A 107 -54.79 45.75 7.78
CA GLU A 107 -55.08 47.19 7.86
C GLU A 107 -55.84 47.63 9.13
N ASN A 108 -56.53 46.71 9.80
CA ASN A 108 -57.29 46.98 11.04
C ASN A 108 -56.49 46.70 12.33
N GLY A 109 -55.16 46.53 12.26
CA GLY A 109 -54.31 46.16 13.39
C GLY A 109 -54.48 44.72 13.88
N GLN A 110 -55.14 43.86 13.09
CA GLN A 110 -55.29 42.43 13.37
C GLN A 110 -54.20 41.63 12.68
N TYR A 111 -53.62 40.65 13.38
CA TYR A 111 -52.62 39.76 12.80
C TYR A 111 -53.26 38.46 12.29
N SER A 112 -52.88 38.04 11.09
CA SER A 112 -53.24 36.74 10.54
C SER A 112 -52.01 35.95 10.14
N VAL A 113 -52.07 34.63 10.34
CA VAL A 113 -51.00 33.72 9.94
C VAL A 113 -51.01 33.56 8.42
N GLU A 114 -49.95 33.96 7.74
CA GLU A 114 -49.81 33.80 6.28
C GLU A 114 -49.08 32.48 5.95
N PHE A 115 -48.15 32.08 6.80
CA PHE A 115 -47.36 30.85 6.65
C PHE A 115 -47.43 29.99 7.92
N ILE A 116 -47.47 28.67 7.77
CA ILE A 116 -47.47 27.75 8.91
C ILE A 116 -46.37 26.71 8.75
N HIS A 117 -45.81 26.27 9.87
CA HIS A 117 -44.99 25.05 9.86
C HIS A 117 -45.91 23.84 9.64
N THR A 118 -45.49 22.94 8.76
CA THR A 118 -46.19 21.71 8.40
C THR A 118 -45.21 20.54 8.40
N ASN A 119 -45.74 19.33 8.50
CA ASN A 119 -44.92 18.13 8.33
C ASN A 119 -44.73 17.89 6.83
N ALA A 120 -43.51 18.13 6.35
CA ALA A 120 -43.04 17.58 5.08
C ALA A 120 -42.56 16.15 5.31
N ILE A 121 -42.96 15.26 4.42
CA ILE A 121 -42.40 13.91 4.34
C ILE A 121 -41.17 14.00 3.46
N GLU A 122 -40.00 13.71 4.03
CA GLU A 122 -38.78 13.50 3.28
C GLU A 122 -38.37 12.02 3.32
N ASP A 123 -37.92 11.55 2.18
CA ASP A 123 -37.43 10.20 1.97
C ASP A 123 -35.95 10.11 2.39
N ASP A 124 -35.69 9.50 3.55
CA ASP A 124 -34.34 9.23 4.02
C ASP A 124 -33.83 7.90 3.43
N ILE A 125 -33.02 8.04 2.38
CA ILE A 125 -32.34 6.93 1.71
C ILE A 125 -31.07 6.53 2.47
N ALA A 126 -30.48 7.40 3.30
CA ALA A 126 -29.19 7.17 3.95
C ALA A 126 -29.31 6.36 5.25
N ILE A 127 -30.18 5.35 5.26
CA ILE A 127 -30.35 4.44 6.39
C ILE A 127 -29.10 3.58 6.61
N TYR A 128 -28.98 3.04 7.82
CA TYR A 128 -27.83 2.23 8.22
C TYR A 128 -27.53 1.07 7.26
N GLU A 129 -28.55 0.36 6.79
CA GLU A 129 -28.41 -0.77 5.88
C GLU A 129 -27.94 -0.35 4.49
N ASN A 130 -28.44 0.78 3.97
CA ASN A 130 -27.98 1.33 2.68
C ASN A 130 -26.53 1.81 2.78
N LYS A 131 -26.14 2.40 3.92
CA LYS A 131 -24.73 2.74 4.20
C LYS A 131 -23.84 1.50 4.28
N PHE A 132 -24.36 0.38 4.81
CA PHE A 132 -23.66 -0.90 4.76
C PHE A 132 -23.44 -1.40 3.32
N ILE A 133 -24.45 -1.31 2.46
CA ILE A 133 -24.29 -1.67 1.05
C ILE A 133 -23.26 -0.78 0.35
N LYS A 134 -23.22 0.53 0.65
CA LYS A 134 -22.17 1.44 0.18
C LYS A 134 -20.78 0.95 0.59
N LEU A 135 -20.58 0.62 1.87
CA LEU A 135 -19.30 0.08 2.37
C LEU A 135 -18.89 -1.20 1.63
N LEU A 136 -19.83 -2.11 1.42
CA LEU A 136 -19.58 -3.34 0.68
C LEU A 136 -19.20 -3.06 -0.78
N ILE A 137 -19.86 -2.11 -1.44
CA ILE A 137 -19.50 -1.68 -2.81
C ILE A 137 -18.04 -1.21 -2.87
N ASP A 138 -17.62 -0.40 -1.89
CA ASP A 138 -16.24 0.10 -1.85
C ASP A 138 -15.22 -1.02 -1.67
N LYS A 139 -15.44 -1.92 -0.71
CA LYS A 139 -14.53 -3.04 -0.45
C LYS A 139 -14.50 -4.03 -1.61
N LEU A 140 -15.65 -4.37 -2.20
CA LEU A 140 -15.71 -5.28 -3.34
C LEU A 140 -15.02 -4.70 -4.58
N HIS A 141 -15.13 -3.38 -4.80
CA HIS A 141 -14.44 -2.72 -5.91
C HIS A 141 -12.91 -2.78 -5.76
N ILE A 142 -12.39 -2.56 -4.55
CA ILE A 142 -10.95 -2.71 -4.25
C ILE A 142 -10.53 -4.16 -4.53
N PHE A 143 -11.27 -5.14 -3.99
CA PHE A 143 -10.99 -6.56 -4.19
C PHE A 143 -10.89 -6.93 -5.67
N ILE A 144 -11.89 -6.57 -6.49
CA ILE A 144 -11.90 -6.86 -7.94
C ILE A 144 -10.68 -6.23 -8.64
N LYS A 145 -10.33 -4.98 -8.31
CA LYS A 145 -9.18 -4.29 -8.92
C LYS A 145 -7.85 -4.95 -8.58
N THR A 146 -7.63 -5.27 -7.30
CA THR A 146 -6.43 -6.00 -6.86
C THR A 146 -6.30 -7.31 -7.62
N TYR A 147 -7.41 -8.00 -7.82
CA TYR A 147 -7.43 -9.31 -8.45
C TYR A 147 -7.19 -9.27 -9.98
N ILE A 148 -7.78 -8.30 -10.68
CA ILE A 148 -7.48 -8.01 -12.09
C ILE A 148 -5.97 -7.78 -12.28
N TYR A 149 -5.36 -7.03 -11.37
CA TYR A 149 -3.93 -6.74 -11.42
C TYR A 149 -3.07 -7.99 -11.20
N GLN A 150 -3.39 -8.84 -10.22
CA GLN A 150 -2.70 -10.11 -10.03
C GLN A 150 -2.72 -10.98 -11.28
N LEU A 151 -3.89 -11.15 -11.91
CA LEU A 151 -4.00 -11.91 -13.16
C LEU A 151 -3.24 -11.26 -14.31
N SER A 152 -3.17 -9.93 -14.36
CA SER A 152 -2.41 -9.22 -15.40
C SER A 152 -0.90 -9.51 -15.33
N LYS A 153 -0.35 -9.88 -14.17
CA LYS A 153 1.05 -10.29 -14.02
C LYS A 153 1.33 -11.68 -14.58
N GLU A 154 0.35 -12.57 -14.48
CA GLU A 154 0.39 -13.93 -15.05
C GLU A 154 0.19 -13.92 -16.57
N MET A 155 -0.31 -12.82 -17.13
CA MET A 155 -0.42 -12.65 -18.58
C MET A 155 0.97 -12.48 -19.20
N GLY A 156 1.19 -13.19 -20.30
CA GLY A 156 2.45 -13.13 -21.03
C GLY A 156 2.68 -11.75 -21.62
N SER A 157 3.79 -11.12 -21.25
CA SER A 157 4.29 -9.92 -21.92
C SER A 157 5.56 -10.22 -22.73
N VAL A 158 5.74 -9.44 -23.80
CA VAL A 158 6.95 -9.49 -24.62
C VAL A 158 8.20 -9.23 -23.78
N TYR A 159 8.13 -8.28 -22.84
CA TYR A 159 9.23 -7.94 -21.95
C TYR A 159 9.62 -9.10 -21.02
N GLN A 160 8.67 -9.69 -20.28
CA GLN A 160 8.94 -10.84 -19.40
C GLN A 160 9.52 -12.02 -20.18
N THR A 161 9.00 -12.24 -21.40
CA THR A 161 9.52 -13.26 -22.31
C THR A 161 10.97 -12.99 -22.65
N PHE A 162 11.33 -11.78 -23.08
CA PHE A 162 12.73 -11.42 -23.36
C PHE A 162 13.65 -11.50 -22.13
N LYS A 163 13.18 -11.05 -20.96
CA LYS A 163 13.91 -11.18 -19.68
C LYS A 163 14.19 -12.64 -19.35
N SER A 164 13.22 -13.54 -19.56
CA SER A 164 13.41 -14.98 -19.33
C SER A 164 14.44 -15.62 -20.25
N PHE A 165 14.70 -15.00 -21.40
CA PHE A 165 15.68 -15.48 -22.39
C PHE A 165 17.02 -14.76 -22.34
N ASP A 166 17.19 -13.76 -21.46
CA ASP A 166 18.40 -12.94 -21.36
C ASP A 166 18.76 -12.23 -22.69
N VAL A 167 17.73 -11.80 -23.43
CA VAL A 167 17.84 -11.22 -24.77
C VAL A 167 17.44 -9.74 -24.76
N SER A 168 18.23 -8.89 -25.43
CA SER A 168 17.94 -7.45 -25.54
C SER A 168 16.71 -7.16 -26.42
N TYR A 169 15.82 -6.28 -25.94
CA TYR A 169 14.55 -5.91 -26.59
C TYR A 169 14.69 -5.34 -28.03
N GLN A 170 15.88 -4.92 -28.43
CA GLN A 170 16.11 -4.16 -29.67
C GLN A 170 16.23 -5.02 -30.95
N ARG A 171 16.10 -6.35 -30.87
CA ARG A 171 16.28 -7.25 -32.03
C ARG A 171 15.05 -8.12 -32.29
N VAL A 172 14.10 -7.56 -33.03
CA VAL A 172 12.88 -8.25 -33.50
C VAL A 172 13.20 -9.54 -34.29
N ASP A 173 14.38 -9.61 -34.91
CA ASP A 173 14.85 -10.78 -35.68
C ASP A 173 15.06 -12.04 -34.83
N GLU A 174 15.32 -11.90 -33.52
CA GLU A 174 15.63 -13.03 -32.63
C GLU A 174 14.37 -13.82 -32.23
N ILE A 175 13.19 -13.17 -32.14
CA ILE A 175 11.89 -13.85 -31.98
C ILE A 175 11.60 -14.75 -33.19
N SER A 176 11.91 -14.24 -34.39
CA SER A 176 11.72 -14.95 -35.66
C SER A 176 12.61 -16.17 -35.76
N ALA A 177 13.87 -16.03 -35.34
CA ALA A 177 14.83 -17.11 -35.25
C ALA A 177 14.38 -18.19 -34.26
N TYR A 178 13.96 -17.80 -33.05
CA TYR A 178 13.50 -18.73 -32.01
C TYR A 178 12.25 -19.53 -32.44
N LYS A 179 11.24 -18.88 -33.05
CA LYS A 179 10.08 -19.57 -33.65
C LYS A 179 10.49 -20.62 -34.69
N ARG A 180 11.55 -20.34 -35.44
CA ARG A 180 12.08 -21.22 -36.49
C ARG A 180 12.85 -22.41 -35.91
N TYR A 181 13.57 -22.23 -34.79
CA TYR A 181 14.32 -23.30 -34.10
C TYR A 181 13.44 -24.22 -33.25
N HIS A 182 12.43 -23.69 -32.55
CA HIS A 182 11.73 -24.48 -31.52
C HIS A 182 10.45 -25.20 -31.95
N ARG A 183 9.94 -25.03 -33.19
CA ARG A 183 8.77 -25.76 -33.79
C ARG A 183 7.53 -25.94 -32.90
N GLN A 184 7.42 -25.24 -31.77
CA GLN A 184 6.27 -25.25 -30.87
C GLN A 184 5.47 -23.97 -31.06
N LYS A 185 4.15 -24.05 -30.89
CA LYS A 185 3.26 -22.88 -30.79
C LYS A 185 3.59 -22.14 -29.49
N PHE A 186 4.65 -21.35 -29.51
CA PHE A 186 5.00 -20.46 -28.42
C PHE A 186 4.22 -19.16 -28.58
N SER A 187 3.20 -18.95 -27.73
CA SER A 187 2.51 -17.67 -27.67
C SER A 187 3.21 -16.78 -26.64
N VAL A 188 3.87 -15.73 -27.15
CA VAL A 188 4.53 -14.69 -26.33
C VAL A 188 3.51 -13.84 -25.56
N LEU A 189 2.32 -13.70 -26.14
CA LEU A 189 1.22 -12.92 -25.58
C LEU A 189 0.07 -13.85 -25.23
N THR A 190 -0.68 -13.50 -24.18
CA THR A 190 -1.89 -14.24 -23.82
C THR A 190 -2.93 -14.15 -24.94
N ILE A 191 -3.48 -15.30 -25.34
CA ILE A 191 -4.52 -15.41 -26.37
C ILE A 191 -5.89 -15.55 -25.67
N ASN A 192 -6.97 -15.11 -26.33
CA ASN A 192 -8.34 -15.24 -25.81
C ASN A 192 -8.77 -16.66 -25.43
N GLU A 193 -8.08 -17.68 -25.94
CA GLU A 193 -8.35 -19.09 -25.62
C GLU A 193 -7.85 -19.48 -24.22
N ASP A 194 -6.87 -18.76 -23.68
CA ASP A 194 -6.25 -19.00 -22.37
C ASP A 194 -7.26 -18.81 -21.23
N GLU A 195 -7.20 -19.69 -20.23
CA GLU A 195 -8.11 -19.61 -19.07
C GLU A 195 -7.92 -18.29 -18.30
N THR A 196 -6.69 -17.80 -18.19
CA THR A 196 -6.34 -16.53 -17.53
C THR A 196 -6.97 -15.33 -18.24
N ALA A 197 -6.96 -15.29 -19.57
CA ALA A 197 -7.63 -14.26 -20.36
C ALA A 197 -9.15 -14.28 -20.17
N LYS A 198 -9.77 -15.46 -20.12
CA LYS A 198 -11.21 -15.59 -19.85
C LYS A 198 -11.58 -15.08 -18.46
N LEU A 199 -10.80 -15.44 -17.44
CA LEU A 199 -11.00 -14.97 -16.05
C LEU A 199 -10.83 -13.46 -15.93
N TYR A 200 -9.79 -12.90 -16.55
CA TYR A 200 -9.55 -11.46 -16.59
C TYR A 200 -10.72 -10.71 -17.23
N ASN A 201 -11.20 -11.19 -18.39
CA ASN A 201 -12.34 -10.58 -19.06
C ASN A 201 -13.60 -10.62 -18.18
N GLN A 202 -13.86 -11.72 -17.48
CA GLN A 202 -14.99 -11.81 -16.54
C GLN A 202 -14.88 -10.78 -15.41
N LEU A 203 -13.70 -10.62 -14.82
CA LEU A 203 -13.47 -9.62 -13.76
C LEU A 203 -13.59 -8.20 -14.28
N TYR A 204 -13.10 -7.92 -15.48
CA TYR A 204 -13.24 -6.61 -16.10
C TYR A 204 -14.70 -6.24 -16.35
N GLN A 205 -15.55 -7.21 -16.73
CA GLN A 205 -16.99 -6.99 -16.80
C GLN A 205 -17.63 -6.73 -15.43
N LEU A 206 -17.12 -7.38 -14.37
CA LEU A 206 -17.57 -7.10 -13.00
C LEU A 206 -17.17 -5.69 -12.56
N GLU A 207 -15.96 -5.25 -12.86
CA GLU A 207 -15.49 -3.88 -12.57
C GLU A 207 -16.42 -2.83 -13.21
N LYS A 208 -16.83 -3.04 -14.47
CA LYS A 208 -17.81 -2.16 -15.13
C LYS A 208 -19.14 -2.12 -14.39
N LYS A 209 -19.67 -3.27 -13.94
CA LYS A 209 -20.91 -3.32 -13.13
C LYS A 209 -20.72 -2.61 -11.78
N MET A 210 -19.55 -2.71 -11.16
CA MET A 210 -19.23 -1.98 -9.93
C MET A 210 -19.22 -0.47 -10.15
N MET A 211 -18.69 0.00 -11.27
CA MET A 211 -18.69 1.42 -11.62
C MET A 211 -20.12 1.96 -11.83
N GLN A 212 -21.00 1.15 -12.43
CA GLN A 212 -22.44 1.48 -12.52
C GLN A 212 -23.09 1.59 -11.14
N LEU A 213 -22.80 0.67 -10.22
CA LEU A 213 -23.30 0.71 -8.84
C LEU A 213 -22.80 1.96 -8.08
N LYS A 214 -21.56 2.40 -8.30
CA LYS A 214 -21.03 3.65 -7.74
C LYS A 214 -21.73 4.91 -8.27
N ASN A 215 -22.32 4.83 -9.46
CA ASN A 215 -23.13 5.91 -10.02
C ASN A 215 -24.62 5.81 -9.63
N SER A 216 -25.02 4.82 -8.83
CA SER A 216 -26.40 4.68 -8.37
C SER A 216 -26.79 5.76 -7.38
N THR A 217 -28.09 6.07 -7.31
CA THR A 217 -28.68 7.02 -6.37
C THR A 217 -28.36 6.65 -4.91
N LEU A 218 -28.44 5.36 -4.56
CA LEU A 218 -28.06 4.86 -3.24
C LEU A 218 -26.64 5.26 -2.86
N TYR A 219 -25.68 4.98 -3.74
CA TYR A 219 -24.27 5.24 -3.48
C TYR A 219 -24.00 6.74 -3.35
N LEU A 220 -24.56 7.54 -4.26
CA LEU A 220 -24.35 9.00 -4.27
C LEU A 220 -24.93 9.69 -3.04
N VAL A 221 -26.11 9.27 -2.57
CA VAL A 221 -26.72 9.82 -1.35
C VAL A 221 -25.94 9.37 -0.11
N CYS A 222 -25.62 8.08 0.00
CA CYS A 222 -24.88 7.55 1.15
C CYS A 222 -23.44 8.07 1.23
N SER A 223 -22.82 8.44 0.10
CA SER A 223 -21.43 8.95 0.07
C SER A 223 -21.29 10.38 0.58
N LYS A 224 -22.37 11.15 0.64
CA LYS A 224 -22.38 12.51 1.22
C LYS A 224 -22.48 12.49 2.75
N GLU A 225 -22.90 11.36 3.29
CA GLU A 225 -23.12 11.13 4.71
C GLU A 225 -21.89 10.50 5.38
N LYS A 226 -21.85 10.55 6.71
CA LYS A 226 -20.74 9.94 7.46
C LYS A 226 -20.73 8.42 7.26
N ASP A 227 -19.56 7.90 6.94
CA ASP A 227 -19.31 6.46 6.82
C ASP A 227 -19.58 5.72 8.13
N ILE A 228 -20.08 4.49 8.01
CA ILE A 228 -20.30 3.60 9.13
C ILE A 228 -19.02 2.86 9.54
N GLN A 229 -18.97 2.39 10.78
CA GLN A 229 -17.86 1.59 11.27
C GLN A 229 -17.83 0.19 10.61
N GLU A 230 -16.65 -0.39 10.44
CA GLU A 230 -16.46 -1.70 9.79
C GLU A 230 -17.07 -2.89 10.58
N ASN A 231 -17.39 -2.67 11.87
CA ASN A 231 -18.10 -3.63 12.71
C ASN A 231 -19.61 -3.45 12.56
N ILE A 232 -20.15 -4.08 11.51
CA ILE A 232 -21.56 -4.01 11.15
C ILE A 232 -22.42 -4.77 12.16
N GLN A 233 -23.31 -4.06 12.84
CA GLN A 233 -24.38 -4.62 13.66
C GLN A 233 -25.42 -5.33 12.81
N MET A 234 -25.87 -6.50 13.26
CA MET A 234 -26.94 -7.26 12.60
C MET A 234 -28.29 -6.69 12.99
N THR A 235 -28.88 -5.89 12.10
CA THR A 235 -30.25 -5.39 12.26
C THR A 235 -31.27 -6.40 11.75
N ASN A 236 -32.54 -6.25 12.14
CA ASN A 236 -33.63 -7.10 11.64
C ASN A 236 -33.73 -7.10 10.11
N ILE A 237 -33.38 -5.99 9.46
CA ILE A 237 -33.36 -5.88 8.00
C ILE A 237 -32.22 -6.73 7.44
N ILE A 238 -31.00 -6.63 7.97
CA ILE A 238 -29.85 -7.43 7.52
C ILE A 238 -30.09 -8.94 7.72
N ILE A 239 -30.80 -9.32 8.79
CA ILE A 239 -31.09 -10.72 9.09
C ILE A 239 -32.19 -11.27 8.17
N ASN A 240 -33.32 -10.57 8.06
CA ASN A 240 -34.54 -11.14 7.47
C ASN A 240 -34.67 -10.91 5.96
N GLU A 241 -34.04 -9.86 5.40
CA GLU A 241 -34.05 -9.66 3.95
C GLU A 241 -33.01 -10.54 3.25
N PRO A 242 -33.41 -11.40 2.30
CA PRO A 242 -32.49 -12.33 1.64
C PRO A 242 -31.35 -11.62 0.91
N ASN A 243 -31.59 -10.46 0.30
CA ASN A 243 -30.56 -9.72 -0.43
C ASN A 243 -29.53 -9.09 0.51
N TYR A 244 -29.98 -8.44 1.60
CA TYR A 244 -29.09 -7.87 2.62
C TYR A 244 -28.33 -8.95 3.38
N ASN A 245 -28.99 -10.05 3.73
CA ASN A 245 -28.38 -11.18 4.43
C ASN A 245 -27.25 -11.81 3.62
N TYR A 246 -27.45 -11.97 2.30
CA TYR A 246 -26.42 -12.48 1.40
C TYR A 246 -25.23 -11.53 1.32
N CYS A 247 -25.49 -10.23 1.17
CA CYS A 247 -24.46 -9.20 1.16
C CYS A 247 -23.63 -9.21 2.47
N TYR A 248 -24.29 -9.36 3.62
CA TYR A 248 -23.62 -9.45 4.92
C TYR A 248 -22.76 -10.71 5.08
N LYS A 249 -23.28 -11.88 4.68
CA LYS A 249 -22.50 -13.13 4.70
C LYS A 249 -21.25 -13.04 3.82
N PHE A 250 -21.38 -12.43 2.65
CA PHE A 250 -20.23 -12.20 1.78
C PHE A 250 -19.26 -11.17 2.36
N TYR A 251 -19.75 -10.05 2.89
CA TYR A 251 -18.93 -9.05 3.56
C TYR A 251 -18.09 -9.67 4.68
N LYS A 252 -18.67 -10.55 5.50
CA LYS A 252 -17.94 -11.26 6.56
C LYS A 252 -16.80 -12.10 5.98
N LYS A 253 -17.07 -12.93 4.98
CA LYS A 253 -16.03 -13.73 4.30
C LYS A 253 -14.92 -12.86 3.71
N LEU A 254 -15.31 -11.77 3.05
CA LEU A 254 -14.37 -10.82 2.47
C LEU A 254 -13.54 -10.14 3.57
N LYS A 255 -14.13 -9.77 4.72
CA LYS A 255 -13.41 -9.23 5.88
C LYS A 255 -12.40 -10.25 6.43
N ASP A 256 -12.79 -11.52 6.50
CA ASP A 256 -11.88 -12.60 6.91
C ASP A 256 -10.69 -12.71 5.91
N THR A 257 -10.94 -12.58 4.61
CA THR A 257 -9.88 -12.51 3.58
C THR A 257 -8.99 -11.28 3.72
N TYR A 258 -9.54 -10.10 4.01
CA TYR A 258 -8.75 -8.89 4.28
C TYR A 258 -7.96 -8.99 5.58
N ALA A 259 -8.49 -9.67 6.59
CA ALA A 259 -7.77 -9.95 7.82
C ALA A 259 -6.56 -10.85 7.54
N ILE A 260 -6.72 -11.88 6.70
CA ILE A 260 -5.60 -12.69 6.18
C ILE A 260 -4.60 -11.79 5.46
N ALA A 261 -5.02 -10.94 4.51
CA ALA A 261 -4.10 -10.02 3.81
C ALA A 261 -3.35 -9.04 4.75
N LYS A 262 -3.98 -8.60 5.85
CA LYS A 262 -3.29 -7.81 6.89
C LYS A 262 -2.23 -8.63 7.61
N ILE A 263 -2.56 -9.88 7.98
CA ILE A 263 -1.61 -10.84 8.56
C ILE A 263 -0.45 -11.08 7.59
N ASP A 264 -0.71 -11.26 6.29
CA ASP A 264 0.31 -11.40 5.26
C ASP A 264 1.27 -10.21 5.22
N SER A 265 0.74 -9.00 5.40
CA SER A 265 1.54 -7.77 5.43
C SER A 265 2.45 -7.69 6.65
N ILE A 266 1.96 -8.11 7.82
CA ILE A 266 2.74 -8.18 9.06
C ILE A 266 3.87 -9.21 8.92
N ILE A 267 3.52 -10.41 8.44
CA ILE A 267 4.46 -11.52 8.24
C ILE A 267 5.55 -11.13 7.25
N TYR A 268 5.19 -10.52 6.12
CA TYR A 268 6.15 -10.08 5.11
C TYR A 268 7.01 -8.92 5.60
N PHE A 269 6.45 -7.95 6.32
CA PHE A 269 7.23 -6.87 6.94
C PHE A 269 8.30 -7.43 7.88
N ASN A 270 7.91 -8.36 8.76
CA ASN A 270 8.83 -9.02 9.67
C ASN A 270 9.93 -9.74 8.88
N PHE A 271 9.57 -10.51 7.85
CA PHE A 271 10.55 -11.17 6.96
C PHE A 271 11.58 -10.20 6.36
N VAL A 272 11.14 -9.04 5.86
CA VAL A 272 12.04 -8.02 5.29
C VAL A 272 13.03 -7.51 6.34
N ILE A 273 12.56 -7.22 7.55
CA ILE A 273 13.44 -6.79 8.65
C ILE A 273 14.45 -7.88 9.01
N LEU A 274 14.03 -9.15 9.07
CA LEU A 274 14.93 -10.28 9.32
C LEU A 274 15.97 -10.44 8.21
N LYS A 275 15.57 -10.22 6.95
CA LYS A 275 16.50 -10.29 5.81
C LYS A 275 17.50 -9.15 5.80
N LEU A 276 17.07 -7.93 6.17
CA LEU A 276 17.96 -6.79 6.38
C LEU A 276 19.02 -7.12 7.43
N PHE A 277 18.63 -7.75 8.52
CA PHE A 277 19.54 -8.21 9.56
C PHE A 277 20.53 -9.26 9.10
N GLU A 278 20.07 -10.29 8.38
CA GLU A 278 20.97 -11.27 7.78
C GLU A 278 21.99 -10.59 6.83
N THR A 279 21.52 -9.63 6.03
CA THR A 279 22.33 -8.88 5.07
C THR A 279 23.38 -8.01 5.74
N LEU A 280 23.03 -7.32 6.82
CA LEU A 280 23.97 -6.51 7.61
C LEU A 280 25.10 -7.38 8.18
N HIS A 281 24.77 -8.56 8.69
CA HIS A 281 25.77 -9.50 9.19
C HIS A 281 26.69 -10.02 8.07
N GLN A 282 26.12 -10.42 6.93
CA GLN A 282 26.89 -10.89 5.78
C GLN A 282 27.84 -9.82 5.23
N THR A 283 27.44 -8.55 5.31
CA THR A 283 28.25 -7.41 4.87
C THR A 283 29.24 -6.90 5.92
N GLY A 284 29.25 -7.50 7.11
CA GLY A 284 30.23 -7.23 8.17
C GLY A 284 29.88 -6.07 9.10
N PHE A 285 28.61 -5.70 9.21
CA PHE A 285 28.13 -4.77 10.24
C PHE A 285 27.84 -5.52 11.55
N ASP A 286 28.37 -5.00 12.65
CA ASP A 286 28.19 -5.55 13.99
C ASP A 286 27.38 -4.59 14.89
N GLU A 287 26.75 -5.12 15.93
CA GLU A 287 26.08 -4.32 16.95
C GLU A 287 27.10 -3.87 18.03
N PRO A 288 27.07 -2.61 18.50
CA PRO A 288 27.94 -2.18 19.58
C PRO A 288 27.78 -3.06 20.82
N ASP A 289 28.88 -3.36 21.51
CA ASP A 289 28.88 -4.13 22.76
C ASP A 289 28.28 -3.30 23.92
N SER A 290 27.00 -2.92 23.82
CA SER A 290 26.30 -2.26 24.92
C SER A 290 25.67 -3.29 25.86
N LYS A 291 26.00 -3.19 27.16
CA LYS A 291 25.34 -3.92 28.26
C LYS A 291 23.87 -3.51 28.46
N GLU A 292 23.42 -2.47 27.79
CA GLU A 292 22.02 -2.04 27.76
C GLU A 292 21.26 -2.88 26.72
N LYS A 293 20.21 -3.57 27.19
CA LYS A 293 19.28 -4.32 26.35
C LYS A 293 18.58 -3.35 25.39
N LYS A 294 19.09 -3.21 24.16
CA LYS A 294 18.35 -2.50 23.11
C LYS A 294 17.32 -3.49 22.54
N GLY A 295 16.16 -3.50 23.20
CA GLY A 295 15.10 -4.46 22.98
C GLY A 295 14.48 -4.33 21.59
N PHE A 296 14.66 -5.36 20.77
CA PHE A 296 13.70 -5.71 19.73
C PHE A 296 12.39 -6.05 20.44
N SER A 297 11.30 -5.37 20.08
CA SER A 297 9.97 -5.64 20.63
C SER A 297 8.99 -5.86 19.49
N TYR A 298 7.79 -6.36 19.81
CA TYR A 298 6.69 -6.41 18.85
C TYR A 298 5.73 -5.26 19.17
N ASP A 299 5.26 -4.57 18.14
CA ASP A 299 4.19 -3.58 18.30
C ASP A 299 2.84 -4.28 18.59
N LEU A 300 1.81 -3.48 18.87
CA LEU A 300 0.45 -3.97 19.14
C LEU A 300 -0.17 -4.73 17.95
N ASP A 301 0.36 -4.53 16.74
CA ASP A 301 -0.08 -5.18 15.51
C ASP A 301 0.77 -6.43 15.16
N GLY A 302 1.78 -6.78 15.97
CA GLY A 302 2.67 -7.93 15.76
C GLY A 302 3.84 -7.70 14.79
N CYS A 303 4.12 -6.45 14.43
CA CYS A 303 5.30 -6.09 13.64
C CYS A 303 6.53 -5.96 14.57
N LEU A 304 7.71 -6.35 14.06
CA LEU A 304 8.98 -6.08 14.73
C LEU A 304 9.17 -4.57 14.85
N GLU A 305 9.33 -4.09 16.08
CA GLU A 305 9.58 -2.70 16.42
C GLU A 305 11.06 -2.52 16.80
N LEU A 306 11.75 -1.68 16.03
CA LEU A 306 13.14 -1.26 16.22
C LEU A 306 13.18 0.17 16.71
N LYS A 307 13.71 0.37 17.91
CA LYS A 307 13.97 1.69 18.49
C LYS A 307 15.47 1.90 18.61
N ASN A 308 16.03 2.68 17.69
CA ASN A 308 17.45 3.02 17.59
C ASN A 308 18.36 1.79 17.49
N ALA A 309 17.99 0.80 16.68
CA ALA A 309 18.85 -0.34 16.41
C ALA A 309 20.13 0.16 15.72
N THR A 310 21.28 -0.02 16.38
CA THR A 310 22.55 0.57 15.96
C THR A 310 23.47 -0.53 15.44
N PHE A 311 24.01 -0.35 14.24
CA PHE A 311 25.02 -1.22 13.66
C PHE A 311 26.24 -0.39 13.28
N PHE A 312 27.43 -0.97 13.37
CA PHE A 312 28.67 -0.30 13.03
C PHE A 312 29.56 -1.18 12.17
N LYS A 313 30.27 -0.56 11.25
CA LYS A 313 31.33 -1.18 10.47
C LYS A 313 32.40 -0.14 10.24
N GLU A 314 33.58 -0.36 10.83
CA GLU A 314 34.69 0.59 10.78
C GLU A 314 34.25 2.01 11.21
N ASP A 315 34.21 2.95 10.28
CA ASP A 315 33.88 4.37 10.51
C ASP A 315 32.42 4.72 10.15
N VAL A 316 31.60 3.70 9.84
CA VAL A 316 30.19 3.85 9.44
C VAL A 316 29.28 3.34 10.54
N LEU A 317 28.37 4.20 10.98
CA LEU A 317 27.28 3.88 11.91
C LEU A 317 25.94 3.86 11.15
N LEU A 318 25.14 2.83 11.39
CA LEU A 318 23.78 2.69 10.87
C LEU A 318 22.80 2.69 12.03
N PHE A 319 21.78 3.53 11.94
CA PHE A 319 20.64 3.55 12.85
C PHE A 319 19.40 3.13 12.09
N ILE A 320 18.68 2.14 12.60
CA ILE A 320 17.48 1.59 11.98
C ILE A 320 16.31 1.77 12.94
N ASN A 321 15.26 2.42 12.46
CA ASN A 321 14.03 2.64 13.21
C ASN A 321 12.84 2.15 12.40
N THR A 322 11.94 1.41 13.04
CA THR A 322 10.65 1.03 12.43
C THR A 322 9.64 2.15 12.63
N LEU A 323 8.81 2.34 11.62
CA LEU A 323 7.80 3.37 11.56
C LEU A 323 6.41 2.72 11.32
N PRO A 324 5.31 3.40 11.67
CA PRO A 324 3.96 2.88 11.42
C PRO A 324 3.71 2.57 9.94
N LYS A 325 2.71 1.74 9.65
CA LYS A 325 2.28 1.36 8.28
C LYS A 325 3.34 0.59 7.49
N PHE A 326 3.98 -0.41 8.11
CA PHE A 326 4.95 -1.30 7.47
C PHE A 326 6.10 -0.53 6.81
N SER A 327 6.68 0.44 7.53
CA SER A 327 7.79 1.23 7.03
C SER A 327 8.94 1.25 8.03
N PHE A 328 10.14 1.55 7.54
CA PHE A 328 11.32 1.75 8.39
C PHE A 328 12.25 2.78 7.75
N GLU A 329 13.09 3.38 8.57
CA GLU A 329 14.12 4.31 8.14
C GLU A 329 15.51 3.77 8.49
N ILE A 330 16.48 4.09 7.63
CA ILE A 330 17.90 3.85 7.88
C ILE A 330 18.60 5.20 7.85
N GLN A 331 19.18 5.59 8.99
CA GLN A 331 20.10 6.72 9.06
C GLN A 331 21.53 6.21 9.09
N ILE A 332 22.31 6.65 8.12
CA ILE A 332 23.73 6.34 7.98
C ILE A 332 24.50 7.54 8.46
N ILE A 333 25.49 7.33 9.33
CA ILE A 333 26.41 8.35 9.78
C ILE A 333 27.82 7.86 9.47
N GLN A 334 28.53 8.62 8.65
CA GLN A 334 29.93 8.38 8.38
C GLN A 334 30.76 9.37 9.20
N MET A 335 31.65 8.83 10.03
CA MET A 335 32.52 9.64 10.89
C MET A 335 33.77 10.03 10.11
N ASN A 336 34.01 11.34 9.93
CA ASN A 336 35.28 11.82 9.40
C ASN A 336 36.24 12.11 10.56
N MET A 337 37.23 11.22 10.74
CA MET A 337 38.20 11.30 11.84
C MET A 337 39.11 12.55 11.76
N ASP A 338 39.28 13.15 10.58
CA ASP A 338 40.24 14.23 10.35
C ASP A 338 39.64 15.64 10.48
N GLN A 339 38.31 15.80 10.42
CA GLN A 339 37.66 17.12 10.39
C GLN A 339 36.65 17.37 11.54
N GLU A 340 36.48 16.44 12.47
CA GLU A 340 35.36 16.45 13.46
C GLU A 340 33.97 16.59 12.80
N GLU A 341 33.86 16.32 11.50
CA GLU A 341 32.61 16.45 10.75
C GLU A 341 31.95 15.09 10.58
N THR A 342 30.65 15.03 10.89
CA THR A 342 29.82 13.85 10.63
C THR A 342 28.98 14.09 9.39
N LEU A 343 29.12 13.21 8.40
CA LEU A 343 28.20 13.19 7.26
C LEU A 343 27.09 12.20 7.57
N SER A 344 25.84 12.60 7.32
CA SER A 344 24.70 11.71 7.49
C SER A 344 23.86 11.59 6.22
N CYS A 345 23.20 10.45 6.05
CA CYS A 345 22.20 10.18 5.03
C CYS A 345 21.00 9.48 5.67
N LYS A 346 19.77 9.91 5.37
CA LYS A 346 18.53 9.32 5.87
C LYS A 346 17.71 8.75 4.71
N LEU A 347 17.48 7.45 4.77
CA LEU A 347 16.74 6.68 3.79
C LEU A 347 15.41 6.19 4.37
N PHE A 348 14.34 6.27 3.59
CA PHE A 348 13.02 5.76 3.96
C PHE A 348 12.65 4.53 3.13
N PHE A 349 12.12 3.50 3.77
CA PHE A 349 11.65 2.28 3.13
C PHE A 349 10.19 2.01 3.47
N GLN A 350 9.37 1.81 2.44
CA GLN A 350 8.00 1.35 2.58
C GLN A 350 7.93 -0.12 2.13
N VAL A 351 7.48 -1.02 3.01
CA VAL A 351 7.30 -2.43 2.67
C VAL A 351 5.87 -2.67 2.22
N VAL A 352 5.72 -3.29 1.05
CA VAL A 352 4.44 -3.59 0.43
C VAL A 352 4.47 -5.04 -0.08
N PRO A 353 3.81 -5.99 0.61
CA PRO A 353 3.91 -7.43 0.29
C PRO A 353 3.44 -7.77 -1.11
N SER A 354 2.42 -7.07 -1.59
CA SER A 354 1.95 -7.15 -2.97
C SER A 354 1.48 -5.78 -3.39
N PHE A 355 1.86 -5.36 -4.60
CA PHE A 355 1.43 -4.09 -5.14
C PHE A 355 -0.10 -4.08 -5.31
N GLU A 356 -0.80 -3.17 -4.63
CA GLU A 356 -2.14 -2.79 -5.08
C GLU A 356 -1.99 -2.07 -6.44
N SER A 357 -2.85 -2.44 -7.37
CA SER A 357 -3.00 -2.00 -8.79
C SER A 357 -2.90 -0.51 -9.15
N SER A 358 -2.45 0.37 -8.26
CA SER A 358 -2.47 1.81 -8.46
C SER A 358 -1.11 2.45 -8.74
N PHE A 359 0.03 1.87 -8.36
CA PHE A 359 1.32 2.53 -8.52
C PHE A 359 1.83 2.55 -9.98
N SER A 360 1.38 3.53 -10.76
CA SER A 360 2.08 3.98 -11.96
C SER A 360 3.42 4.65 -11.58
N GLN A 361 4.36 4.77 -12.53
CA GLN A 361 5.59 5.56 -12.34
C GLN A 361 5.29 6.94 -11.72
N THR A 362 4.19 7.57 -12.15
CA THR A 362 3.70 8.84 -11.62
C THR A 362 3.27 8.81 -10.15
N GLN A 363 2.78 7.68 -9.64
CA GLN A 363 2.48 7.52 -8.21
C GLN A 363 3.73 7.23 -7.40
N LEU A 364 4.70 6.48 -7.95
CA LEU A 364 6.02 6.31 -7.35
C LEU A 364 6.71 7.66 -7.21
N ASP A 365 6.71 8.47 -8.27
CA ASP A 365 7.26 9.83 -8.26
C ASP A 365 6.53 10.74 -7.25
N ARG A 366 5.21 10.62 -7.13
CA ARG A 366 4.42 11.35 -6.13
C ARG A 366 4.76 10.92 -4.71
N PHE A 367 4.94 9.63 -4.48
CA PHE A 367 5.37 9.07 -3.21
C PHE A 367 6.75 9.60 -2.83
N ILE A 368 7.73 9.50 -3.74
CA ILE A 368 9.09 9.99 -3.52
C ILE A 368 9.09 11.49 -3.20
N LYS A 369 8.39 12.29 -4.02
CA LYS A 369 8.27 13.75 -3.79
C LYS A 369 7.67 14.08 -2.44
N LYS A 370 6.64 13.35 -2.03
CA LYS A 370 5.99 13.55 -0.73
C LYS A 370 6.98 13.38 0.42
N TYR A 371 7.75 12.29 0.43
CA TYR A 371 8.66 12.01 1.54
C TYR A 371 9.93 12.85 1.52
N GLN A 372 10.46 13.19 0.33
CA GLN A 372 11.58 14.11 0.19
C GLN A 372 11.22 15.53 0.66
N GLN A 373 10.03 16.03 0.31
CA GLN A 373 9.64 17.42 0.62
C GLN A 373 9.03 17.59 2.01
N GLU A 374 8.20 16.64 2.49
CA GLU A 374 7.47 16.79 3.76
C GLU A 374 8.23 16.27 4.97
N LYS A 375 9.13 15.29 4.82
CA LYS A 375 9.73 14.55 5.96
C LYS A 375 11.26 14.58 6.08
N LYS A 376 11.97 15.32 5.23
CA LYS A 376 13.44 15.47 5.27
C LYS A 376 14.21 14.13 5.17
N TYR A 377 13.81 13.26 4.25
CA TYR A 377 14.61 12.10 3.86
C TYR A 377 15.35 12.39 2.55
N ASP A 378 16.60 11.93 2.43
CA ASP A 378 17.41 12.12 1.23
C ASP A 378 16.88 11.28 0.06
N MET A 379 16.44 10.04 0.36
CA MET A 379 15.87 9.13 -0.64
C MET A 379 14.79 8.23 -0.03
N ALA A 380 13.84 7.80 -0.86
CA ALA A 380 12.78 6.87 -0.49
C ALA A 380 12.75 5.67 -1.45
N TYR A 381 12.55 4.48 -0.89
CA TYR A 381 12.52 3.19 -1.58
C TYR A 381 11.29 2.38 -1.20
N ILE A 382 10.88 1.46 -2.09
CA ILE A 382 9.80 0.50 -1.84
C ILE A 382 10.39 -0.91 -1.85
N ILE A 383 9.96 -1.75 -0.91
CA ILE A 383 10.31 -3.17 -0.86
C ILE A 383 9.06 -4.00 -1.13
N THR A 384 9.17 -5.00 -2.01
CA THR A 384 8.05 -5.84 -2.41
C THR A 384 8.44 -7.30 -2.64
N ALA A 385 7.46 -8.20 -2.58
CA ALA A 385 7.64 -9.57 -3.03
C ALA A 385 7.49 -9.71 -4.56
N ASP A 386 6.96 -8.70 -5.24
CA ASP A 386 6.74 -8.71 -6.67
C ASP A 386 8.05 -8.48 -7.45
N ASP A 387 8.27 -9.21 -8.54
CA ASP A 387 9.43 -8.97 -9.43
C ASP A 387 9.12 -7.76 -10.32
N LEU A 388 9.50 -6.57 -9.86
CA LEU A 388 9.33 -5.31 -10.57
C LEU A 388 10.69 -4.66 -10.82
N ASP A 389 10.96 -4.32 -12.07
CA ASP A 389 12.18 -3.66 -12.50
C ASP A 389 12.01 -2.13 -12.47
N PHE A 390 11.98 -1.56 -11.27
CA PHE A 390 12.02 -0.10 -11.09
C PHE A 390 13.21 0.30 -10.22
N SER A 391 13.89 1.39 -10.60
CA SER A 391 15.12 1.88 -9.96
C SER A 391 15.09 2.15 -8.44
N GLN A 392 13.90 2.32 -7.86
CA GLN A 392 13.68 2.60 -6.44
C GLN A 392 12.80 1.55 -5.76
N VAL A 393 12.64 0.39 -6.40
CA VAL A 393 11.88 -0.75 -5.89
C VAL A 393 12.82 -1.94 -5.74
N PHE A 394 12.89 -2.50 -4.54
CA PHE A 394 13.60 -3.75 -4.27
C PHE A 394 12.61 -4.91 -4.23
N SER A 395 12.84 -5.90 -5.09
CA SER A 395 12.16 -7.19 -5.00
C SER A 395 12.91 -8.08 -4.02
N ILE A 396 12.39 -8.25 -2.81
CA ILE A 396 12.94 -9.16 -1.79
C ILE A 396 12.08 -10.40 -1.78
N GLN A 397 12.62 -11.43 -2.43
CA GLN A 397 12.06 -12.77 -2.45
C GLN A 397 12.93 -13.71 -1.62
N THR A 398 12.37 -14.87 -1.32
CA THR A 398 13.05 -15.91 -0.56
C THR A 398 14.31 -16.45 -1.24
N THR A 399 14.37 -16.38 -2.57
CA THR A 399 15.44 -16.95 -3.40
C THR A 399 16.35 -15.92 -4.07
N LYS A 400 15.92 -14.67 -4.24
CA LYS A 400 16.66 -13.60 -4.95
C LYS A 400 16.76 -12.35 -4.07
N ASN A 401 17.98 -12.02 -3.63
CA ASN A 401 18.24 -10.87 -2.75
C ASN A 401 19.55 -10.11 -3.08
N GLU A 402 20.25 -10.48 -4.15
CA GLU A 402 21.60 -9.96 -4.46
C GLU A 402 21.61 -8.44 -4.59
N THR A 403 20.60 -7.85 -5.26
CA THR A 403 20.50 -6.39 -5.44
C THR A 403 20.33 -5.61 -4.15
N PHE A 404 19.62 -6.17 -3.17
CA PHE A 404 19.44 -5.55 -1.85
C PHE A 404 20.72 -5.66 -1.01
N ILE A 405 21.41 -6.81 -1.07
CA ILE A 405 22.70 -7.02 -0.40
C ILE A 405 23.76 -6.07 -0.95
N ASP A 406 23.87 -5.98 -2.28
CA ASP A 406 24.79 -5.08 -2.97
C ASP A 406 24.51 -3.61 -2.63
N PHE A 407 23.23 -3.25 -2.52
CA PHE A 407 22.83 -1.90 -2.12
C PHE A 407 23.26 -1.58 -0.69
N ILE A 408 22.98 -2.46 0.30
CA ILE A 408 23.41 -2.26 1.68
C ILE A 408 24.94 -2.19 1.79
N TYR A 409 25.67 -3.02 1.02
CA TYR A 409 27.12 -2.95 0.96
C TYR A 409 27.62 -1.61 0.38
N ALA A 410 26.99 -1.14 -0.70
CA ALA A 410 27.34 0.13 -1.35
C ALA A 410 27.14 1.34 -0.42
N LEU A 411 26.08 1.33 0.39
CA LEU A 411 25.77 2.42 1.34
C LEU A 411 26.87 2.69 2.36
N GLY A 412 27.63 1.66 2.76
CA GLY A 412 28.76 1.78 3.69
C GLY A 412 30.13 1.92 3.02
N SER A 413 30.19 1.90 1.69
CA SER A 413 31.45 1.85 0.95
C SER A 413 31.91 3.24 0.49
N THR A 414 33.20 3.53 0.67
CA THR A 414 33.85 4.73 0.12
C THR A 414 34.84 4.35 -0.96
N LEU A 415 34.89 5.16 -2.02
CA LEU A 415 35.76 4.94 -3.17
C LEU A 415 36.89 5.97 -3.14
N GLU A 416 38.14 5.56 -3.31
CA GLU A 416 39.27 6.49 -3.43
C GLU A 416 39.12 7.28 -4.75
N GLY A 417 39.16 8.61 -4.68
CA GLY A 417 38.86 9.47 -5.83
C GLY A 417 39.20 10.93 -5.60
N MET A 418 39.74 11.59 -6.62
CA MET A 418 40.18 12.99 -6.51
C MET A 418 38.98 13.95 -6.44
N HIS A 419 38.94 14.77 -5.38
CA HIS A 419 37.88 15.75 -5.14
C HIS A 419 37.71 16.74 -6.29
N ILE A 420 38.81 17.16 -6.91
CA ILE A 420 38.79 18.13 -8.02
C ILE A 420 38.02 17.62 -9.25
N ILE A 421 37.94 16.30 -9.42
CA ILE A 421 37.21 15.65 -10.50
C ILE A 421 35.74 15.48 -10.09
N TYR A 422 35.50 14.87 -8.92
CA TYR A 422 34.15 14.48 -8.49
C TYR A 422 33.32 15.62 -7.88
N ASP A 423 33.91 16.81 -7.68
CA ASP A 423 33.18 18.06 -7.49
C ASP A 423 32.50 18.55 -8.79
N LYS A 424 33.01 18.12 -9.95
CA LYS A 424 32.55 18.56 -11.29
C LYS A 424 32.00 17.44 -12.16
N LYS A 425 32.14 16.19 -11.74
CA LYS A 425 31.68 15.01 -12.48
C LYS A 425 30.98 14.01 -11.57
N CYS A 426 29.81 13.55 -11.99
CA CYS A 426 29.07 12.50 -11.29
C CYS A 426 29.85 11.18 -11.31
N PRO A 427 30.09 10.54 -10.15
CA PRO A 427 30.79 9.26 -10.06
C PRO A 427 29.98 8.08 -10.60
N VAL A 428 28.66 8.24 -10.79
CA VAL A 428 27.77 7.17 -11.26
C VAL A 428 27.57 7.21 -12.76
N CYS A 429 27.07 8.32 -13.31
CA CYS A 429 26.74 8.42 -14.75
C CYS A 429 27.76 9.24 -15.57
N GLY A 430 28.75 9.85 -14.92
CA GLY A 430 29.77 10.67 -15.61
C GLY A 430 29.31 12.05 -16.08
N SER A 431 28.06 12.45 -15.80
CA SER A 431 27.53 13.78 -16.12
C SER A 431 28.27 14.89 -15.38
N MET A 432 28.40 16.06 -16.02
CA MET A 432 28.92 17.29 -15.38
C MET A 432 27.81 18.20 -14.82
N MET A 433 26.55 17.83 -14.99
CA MET A 433 25.40 18.61 -14.50
C MET A 433 25.14 18.27 -13.03
N ILE A 434 25.72 19.08 -12.14
CA ILE A 434 25.76 18.84 -10.69
C ILE A 434 25.18 20.05 -9.96
N LEU A 435 24.31 19.76 -9.00
CA LEU A 435 23.82 20.71 -8.01
C LEU A 435 24.56 20.47 -6.69
N LYS A 436 25.04 21.55 -6.08
CA LYS A 436 25.72 21.50 -4.79
C LYS A 436 24.76 22.01 -3.73
N ASP A 437 24.40 21.14 -2.79
CA ASP A 437 23.47 21.45 -1.70
C ASP A 437 24.20 21.25 -0.38
N GLU A 438 24.59 22.35 0.27
CA GLU A 438 25.48 22.40 1.43
C GLU A 438 26.75 21.53 1.27
N LYS A 439 26.70 20.30 1.82
CA LYS A 439 27.79 19.31 1.87
C LYS A 439 27.68 18.19 0.82
N ASP A 440 26.56 18.14 0.11
CA ASP A 440 26.22 17.04 -0.81
C ASP A 440 26.17 17.51 -2.26
N LEU A 441 26.64 16.64 -3.15
CA LEU A 441 26.64 16.82 -4.59
C LEU A 441 25.58 15.92 -5.20
N ASN A 442 24.66 16.50 -5.94
CA ASN A 442 23.51 15.83 -6.56
C ASN A 442 23.61 15.92 -8.07
N CYS A 443 23.54 14.78 -8.76
CA CYS A 443 23.50 14.77 -10.23
C CYS A 443 22.08 15.08 -10.73
N THR A 444 21.93 16.00 -11.67
CA THR A 444 20.61 16.30 -12.25
C THR A 444 20.14 15.27 -13.27
N ILE A 445 21.03 14.38 -13.74
CA ILE A 445 20.72 13.37 -14.76
C ILE A 445 20.33 12.04 -14.11
N CYS A 446 21.20 11.45 -13.29
CA CYS A 446 20.92 10.16 -12.62
C CYS A 446 20.40 10.31 -11.19
N HIS A 447 20.19 11.54 -10.70
CA HIS A 447 19.69 11.84 -9.35
C HIS A 447 20.46 11.18 -8.21
N SER A 448 21.71 10.76 -8.46
CA SER A 448 22.57 10.19 -7.43
C SER A 448 23.15 11.29 -6.56
N SER A 449 23.28 11.01 -5.27
CA SER A 449 23.87 11.91 -4.27
C SER A 449 25.19 11.35 -3.76
N TRP A 450 26.20 12.20 -3.60
CA TRP A 450 27.49 11.82 -3.02
C TRP A 450 28.12 12.96 -2.24
N SER A 451 29.05 12.60 -1.35
CA SER A 451 29.85 13.54 -0.58
C SER A 451 31.33 13.24 -0.74
N LEU A 452 32.15 14.26 -0.49
CA LEU A 452 33.61 14.17 -0.56
C LEU A 452 34.19 14.07 0.84
N LEU A 453 35.13 13.14 1.02
CA LEU A 453 35.76 12.82 2.29
C LEU A 453 37.29 12.84 2.15
N THR A 454 38.00 13.26 3.18
CA THR A 454 39.46 13.14 3.25
C THR A 454 39.81 12.33 4.48
N ARG A 455 40.61 11.27 4.32
CA ARG A 455 41.05 10.39 5.41
C ARG A 455 42.52 10.06 5.24
N ARG A 456 43.35 10.32 6.26
CA ARG A 456 44.79 9.97 6.27
C ARG A 456 45.51 10.44 5.00
N GLU A 457 45.31 11.71 4.63
CA GLU A 457 45.87 12.36 3.42
C GLU A 457 45.38 11.82 2.06
N LYS A 458 44.43 10.87 2.04
CA LYS A 458 43.79 10.37 0.82
C LYS A 458 42.38 10.93 0.63
N GLN A 459 42.00 11.11 -0.63
CA GLN A 459 40.69 11.64 -1.01
C GLN A 459 39.73 10.50 -1.37
N TYR A 460 38.52 10.56 -0.83
CA TYR A 460 37.46 9.59 -1.01
C TYR A 460 36.15 10.24 -1.45
N VAL A 461 35.33 9.46 -2.13
CA VAL A 461 33.97 9.77 -2.57
C VAL A 461 33.02 8.77 -1.93
N TRP A 462 32.02 9.26 -1.20
CA TRP A 462 30.96 8.45 -0.62
C TRP A 462 29.68 8.63 -1.41
N ILE A 463 29.19 7.56 -2.05
CA ILE A 463 27.93 7.58 -2.79
C ILE A 463 26.80 7.26 -1.81
N LYS A 464 25.98 8.26 -1.49
CA LYS A 464 24.92 8.20 -0.47
C LYS A 464 23.63 7.57 -0.98
N ALA A 465 23.24 7.88 -2.21
CA ALA A 465 22.07 7.30 -2.84
C ALA A 465 22.29 7.07 -4.34
N LYS A 466 21.93 5.87 -4.79
CA LYS A 466 21.95 5.46 -6.20
C LYS A 466 20.51 5.27 -6.66
N LYS A 467 20.18 5.84 -7.82
CA LYS A 467 19.03 5.40 -8.62
C LYS A 467 19.58 4.31 -9.55
N LEU A 468 19.20 3.06 -9.31
CA LEU A 468 19.69 1.92 -10.10
C LEU A 468 18.89 1.89 -11.41
N ASP A 469 19.46 2.37 -12.52
CA ASP A 469 18.79 2.32 -13.82
C ASP A 469 18.50 0.90 -14.30
#